data_AF-A0A2N9N4X6-F1
#
_entry.id   AF-A0A2N9N4X6-F1
#
_cell.length_a   1.000
_cell.length_b   1.000
_cell.length_c   1.000
_cell.angle_alpha   90.00
_cell.angle_beta   90.00
_cell.angle_gamma   90.00
#
_symmetry.space_group_name_H-M   'P 1'
#
loop_
_entity.id
_entity.type
_entity.pdbx_description
1 polymer ?
#
loop_
_entity_poly.entity_id
_entity_poly.type
_entity_poly.pdbx_seq_one_letter_code
_entity_poly.pdbx_strand_id
1 'polypeptide(L)'
;MSYPVGAPLHSRMDIQFVEADVEIGFNLVDMAERELSQGDAPLACRVLQDAEEVFRDIECRLGRAGARERESFRPLVGELRRQIDLVRVGLS
;
A
#
# COMPACT_ATOMS: atom_id res chain seq x y z
N MET A 1 6.12 -13.14 -15.78
CA MET A 1 6.15 -12.01 -16.74
C MET A 1 7.60 -11.68 -17.05
N SER A 2 7.99 -11.60 -18.33
CA SER A 2 9.34 -11.15 -18.71
C SER A 2 9.29 -9.66 -19.03
N TYR A 3 9.94 -8.85 -18.22
CA TYR A 3 10.13 -7.42 -18.49
C TYR A 3 11.10 -7.24 -19.67
N PRO A 4 10.85 -6.27 -20.56
CA PRO A 4 11.72 -6.04 -21.71
C PRO A 4 13.15 -5.70 -21.25
N VAL A 5 14.13 -6.34 -21.88
CA VAL A 5 15.56 -6.09 -21.69
C VAL A 5 15.84 -4.68 -22.21
N GLY A 6 16.12 -3.73 -21.31
CA GLY A 6 16.41 -2.33 -21.65
C GLY A 6 15.87 -1.26 -20.69
N ALA A 7 14.99 -1.61 -19.75
CA ALA A 7 14.55 -0.67 -18.73
C ALA A 7 15.71 -0.32 -17.76
N PRO A 8 15.93 0.96 -17.41
CA PRO A 8 16.95 1.36 -16.42
C PRO A 8 16.78 0.60 -15.11
N LEU A 9 17.89 0.21 -14.47
CA LEU A 9 17.88 -0.51 -13.20
C LEU A 9 17.07 0.21 -12.10
N HIS A 10 17.09 1.55 -12.09
CA HIS A 10 16.30 2.34 -11.13
C HIS A 10 14.79 2.06 -11.28
N SER A 11 14.28 1.99 -12.52
CA SER A 11 12.86 1.77 -12.77
C SER A 11 12.41 0.36 -12.37
N ARG A 12 13.32 -0.63 -12.43
CA ARG A 12 13.04 -1.99 -11.94
C ARG A 12 13.03 -2.07 -10.42
N MET A 13 13.97 -1.37 -9.77
CA MET A 13 14.00 -1.27 -8.32
C MET A 13 12.75 -0.57 -7.80
N ASP A 14 12.35 0.56 -8.39
CA ASP A 14 11.14 1.31 -8.00
C ASP A 14 9.85 0.47 -8.09
N ILE A 15 9.73 -0.43 -9.07
CA ILE A 15 8.55 -1.32 -9.21
C ILE A 15 8.55 -2.47 -8.19
N GLN A 16 9.69 -3.14 -7.98
CA GLN A 16 9.79 -4.20 -6.97
C GLN A 16 9.50 -3.66 -5.57
N PHE A 17 9.89 -2.41 -5.33
CA PHE A 17 9.56 -1.69 -4.13
C PHE A 17 8.04 -1.45 -3.98
N VAL A 18 7.32 -1.13 -5.06
CA VAL A 18 5.85 -0.99 -5.01
C VAL A 18 5.14 -2.31 -4.65
N GLU A 19 5.58 -3.46 -5.16
CA GLU A 19 4.99 -4.75 -4.80
C GLU A 19 5.15 -5.05 -3.31
N ALA A 20 6.36 -4.84 -2.78
CA ALA A 20 6.66 -5.03 -1.36
C ALA A 20 5.87 -4.03 -0.49
N ASP A 21 5.80 -2.76 -0.89
CA ASP A 21 5.04 -1.76 -0.16
C ASP A 21 3.55 -2.11 -0.12
N VAL A 22 2.97 -2.61 -1.22
CA VAL A 22 1.56 -3.03 -1.27
C VAL A 22 1.32 -4.18 -0.28
N GLU A 23 2.20 -5.17 -0.24
CA GLU A 23 2.11 -6.27 0.73
C GLU A 23 2.22 -5.77 2.17
N ILE A 24 3.17 -4.86 2.45
CA ILE A 24 3.32 -4.22 3.76
C ILE A 24 2.03 -3.47 4.13
N GLY A 25 1.46 -2.71 3.20
CA GLY A 25 0.23 -1.96 3.40
C GLY A 25 -0.94 -2.85 3.82
N PHE A 26 -1.17 -3.97 3.12
CA PHE A 26 -2.22 -4.92 3.48
C PHE A 26 -1.99 -5.54 4.87
N ASN A 27 -0.76 -5.95 5.17
CA ASN A 27 -0.42 -6.49 6.49
C ASN A 27 -0.67 -5.50 7.62
N LEU A 28 -0.36 -4.22 7.43
CA LEU A 28 -0.61 -3.16 8.41
C LEU A 28 -2.12 -2.94 8.60
N VAL A 29 -2.92 -2.99 7.54
CA VAL A 29 -4.38 -2.88 7.65
C VAL A 29 -4.96 -4.06 8.42
N ASP A 30 -4.54 -5.29 8.11
CA ASP A 30 -4.95 -6.49 8.84
C ASP A 30 -4.58 -6.41 10.32
N MET A 31 -3.39 -5.89 10.64
CA MET A 31 -2.98 -5.64 12.01
C MET A 31 -3.87 -4.59 12.68
N ALA A 32 -4.13 -3.45 12.05
CA ALA A 32 -4.97 -2.39 12.61
C ALA A 32 -6.40 -2.88 12.88
N GLU A 33 -6.98 -3.66 11.96
CA GLU A 33 -8.30 -4.29 12.15
C GLU A 33 -8.30 -5.25 13.34
N ARG A 34 -7.25 -6.06 13.48
CA ARG A 34 -7.11 -6.98 14.62
C ARG A 34 -7.02 -6.24 15.94
N GLU A 35 -6.19 -5.20 16.05
CA GLU A 35 -6.07 -4.40 17.28
C GLU A 35 -7.39 -3.72 17.63
N LEU A 36 -8.12 -3.22 16.63
CA LEU A 36 -9.45 -2.65 16.82
C LEU A 36 -10.44 -3.70 17.34
N SER A 37 -10.43 -4.90 16.76
CA SER A 37 -11.30 -6.02 17.20
C SER A 37 -11.00 -6.48 18.64
N GLN A 38 -9.77 -6.28 19.11
CA GLN A 38 -9.33 -6.56 20.48
C GLN A 38 -9.61 -5.41 21.46
N GLY A 39 -10.08 -4.27 20.96
CA GLY A 39 -10.40 -3.09 21.74
C GLY A 39 -9.23 -2.14 21.99
N ASP A 40 -8.05 -2.38 21.40
CA ASP A 40 -6.90 -1.46 21.48
C ASP A 40 -6.98 -0.42 20.34
N ALA A 41 -7.96 0.47 20.44
CA ALA A 41 -8.14 1.55 19.48
C ALA A 41 -6.91 2.48 19.36
N PRO A 42 -6.16 2.81 20.44
CA PRO A 42 -4.92 3.58 20.33
C PRO A 42 -3.84 2.90 19.50
N LEU A 43 -3.62 1.59 19.67
CA LEU A 43 -2.65 0.85 18.87
C LEU A 43 -3.13 0.71 17.42
N ALA A 44 -4.39 0.35 17.21
CA ALA A 44 -5.01 0.29 15.89
C ALA A 44 -4.84 1.61 15.10
N CYS A 45 -5.01 2.76 15.76
CA CYS A 45 -4.81 4.08 15.15
C CYS A 45 -3.37 4.30 14.69
N ARG A 46 -2.37 3.89 15.50
CA ARG A 46 -0.95 4.00 15.11
C ARG A 46 -0.62 3.09 13.92
N VAL A 47 -1.06 1.84 13.97
CA VAL A 47 -0.82 0.89 12.88
C VAL A 47 -1.50 1.36 11.58
N LEU A 48 -2.70 1.94 11.67
CA LEU A 48 -3.38 2.52 10.52
C LEU A 48 -2.63 3.74 9.95
N GLN A 49 -2.04 4.57 10.81
CA GLN A 49 -1.17 5.67 10.36
C GLN A 49 0.02 5.14 9.57
N ASP A 50 0.67 4.07 10.04
CA ASP A 50 1.78 3.43 9.30
C ASP A 50 1.30 2.92 7.93
N ALA A 51 0.10 2.31 7.85
CA ALA A 51 -0.48 1.85 6.59
C ALA A 51 -0.70 3.01 5.60
N GLU A 52 -1.14 4.16 6.08
CA GLU A 52 -1.35 5.37 5.27
C GLU A 52 -0.04 5.99 4.77
N GLU A 53 1.01 5.94 5.57
CA GLU A 53 2.34 6.38 5.14
C GLU A 53 2.87 5.51 4.01
N VAL A 54 2.75 4.18 4.14
CA VAL A 54 3.11 3.23 3.09
C VAL A 54 2.26 3.46 1.83
N PHE A 55 0.95 3.68 1.98
CA PHE A 55 0.06 3.99 0.87
C PHE A 55 0.50 5.25 0.10
N ARG A 56 0.86 6.31 0.81
CA ARG A 56 1.36 7.55 0.20
C ARG A 56 2.68 7.33 -0.55
N ASP A 57 3.56 6.50 -0.02
CA ASP A 57 4.82 6.16 -0.68
C ASP A 57 4.60 5.37 -1.97
N ILE A 58 3.64 4.43 -1.97
CA ILE A 58 3.17 3.71 -3.17
C ILE A 58 2.65 4.71 -4.22
N GLU A 59 1.76 5.63 -3.84
CA GLU A 59 1.24 6.64 -4.76
C GLU A 59 2.35 7.51 -5.35
N CYS A 60 3.33 7.90 -4.53
CA CYS A 60 4.48 8.68 -4.99
C CYS A 60 5.33 7.91 -6.00
N ARG A 61 5.64 6.64 -5.72
CA ARG A 61 6.43 5.77 -6.60
C ARG A 61 5.70 5.48 -7.91
N LEU A 62 4.40 5.18 -7.85
CA LEU A 62 3.56 4.99 -9.04
C LEU A 62 3.42 6.28 -9.85
N GLY A 63 3.35 7.45 -9.20
CA GLY A 63 3.35 8.76 -9.84
C GLY A 63 4.62 9.07 -10.63
N ARG A 64 5.73 8.40 -10.30
CA ARG A 64 7.00 8.45 -11.06
C ARG A 64 7.12 7.33 -12.08
N ALA A 65 6.41 6.21 -11.87
CA ALA A 65 6.37 5.10 -12.80
C ALA A 65 5.60 5.45 -14.09
N GLY A 66 5.82 4.65 -15.14
CA GLY A 66 5.12 4.78 -16.41
C GLY A 66 3.62 4.43 -16.30
N ALA A 67 2.85 4.82 -17.32
CA ALA A 67 1.41 4.61 -17.34
C ALA A 67 1.01 3.12 -17.26
N ARG A 68 1.83 2.23 -17.82
CA ARG A 68 1.58 0.78 -17.82
C ARG A 68 1.71 0.19 -16.41
N GLU A 69 2.74 0.62 -15.68
CA GLU A 69 2.97 0.20 -14.30
C GLU A 69 1.81 0.66 -13.42
N ARG A 70 1.40 1.94 -13.53
CA ARG A 70 0.24 2.47 -12.79
C ARG A 70 -1.02 1.64 -13.03
N GLU A 71 -1.34 1.33 -14.29
CA GLU A 71 -2.54 0.55 -14.60
C GLU A 71 -2.46 -0.87 -14.05
N SER A 72 -1.26 -1.45 -13.97
CA SER A 72 -1.04 -2.80 -13.41
C SER A 72 -1.30 -2.85 -11.89
N PHE A 73 -0.94 -1.79 -11.16
CA PHE A 73 -1.15 -1.71 -9.70
C PHE A 73 -2.49 -1.11 -9.30
N ARG A 74 -3.20 -0.47 -10.21
CA ARG A 74 -4.46 0.22 -9.94
C ARG A 74 -5.50 -0.61 -9.15
N PRO A 75 -5.74 -1.90 -9.45
CA PRO A 75 -6.68 -2.70 -8.67
C PRO A 75 -6.23 -2.90 -7.22
N LEU A 76 -4.94 -3.20 -7.00
CA LEU A 76 -4.38 -3.43 -5.67
C LEU A 76 -4.36 -2.16 -4.82
N VAL A 77 -3.94 -1.04 -5.40
CA VAL A 77 -3.93 0.26 -4.72
C VAL A 77 -5.34 0.72 -4.41
N GLY A 78 -6.29 0.49 -5.32
CA GLY A 78 -7.71 0.79 -5.07
C GLY A 78 -8.29 -0.01 -3.90
N GLU A 79 -7.96 -1.30 -3.81
CA GLU A 79 -8.41 -2.15 -2.70
C GLU A 79 -7.70 -1.77 -1.39
N LEU A 80 -6.39 -1.53 -1.39
CA LEU A 80 -5.67 -1.08 -0.20
C LEU A 80 -6.26 0.23 0.35
N ARG A 81 -6.55 1.20 -0.51
CA ARG A 81 -7.24 2.45 -0.12
C ARG A 81 -8.58 2.17 0.55
N ARG A 82 -9.39 1.30 -0.07
CA ARG A 82 -10.70 0.93 0.46
C ARG A 82 -10.59 0.32 1.86
N GLN A 83 -9.63 -0.57 2.09
CA GLN A 83 -9.49 -1.21 3.40
C GLN A 83 -8.99 -0.24 4.47
N ILE A 84 -8.06 0.67 4.13
CA ILE A 84 -7.67 1.78 5.01
C ILE A 84 -8.90 2.59 5.42
N ASP A 85 -9.76 2.97 4.46
CA ASP A 85 -10.97 3.75 4.73
C ASP A 85 -11.96 2.99 5.63
N LEU A 86 -12.09 1.67 5.47
CA LEU A 86 -12.95 0.83 6.32
C LEU A 86 -12.48 0.80 7.77
N VAL A 87 -11.19 0.57 8.02
CA VAL A 87 -10.64 0.57 9.38
C VAL A 87 -10.71 1.97 10.01
N ARG A 88 -10.46 3.02 9.21
CA ARG A 88 -10.61 4.41 9.66
C ARG A 88 -12.02 4.74 10.16
N VAL A 89 -13.05 4.25 9.46
CA VAL A 89 -14.44 4.42 9.89
C VAL A 89 -14.70 3.69 11.21
N GLY A 90 -14.08 2.52 11.43
CA GLY A 90 -14.18 1.79 12.70
C GLY A 90 -13.49 2.46 13.89
N LEU A 91 -12.55 3.37 13.64
CA LEU A 91 -11.84 4.16 14.67
C LEU A 91 -12.53 5.50 15.01
N SER A 92 -13.54 5.90 14.22
CA SER A 92 -14.29 7.16 14.38
C SER A 92 -15.46 7.01 15.35
#